data_AF-A0A0C9W670-F1
#
_entry.id   AF-A0A0C9W670-F1
#
_cell.length_a   1.000
_cell.length_b   1.000
_cell.length_c   1.000
_cell.angle_alpha   90.00
_cell.angle_beta   90.00
_cell.angle_gamma   90.00
#
_symmetry.space_group_name_H-M   'P 1'
#
loop_
_entity.id
_entity.type
_entity.pdbx_description
1 polymer ?
#
loop_
_entity_poly.entity_id
_entity_poly.type
_entity_poly.pdbx_seq_one_letter_code
_entity_poly.pdbx_strand_id
1 'polypeptide(L)'
;MDRLADAYLEYRARDDGNGMPAPNDDDTDSPRGMSLVNIELVDLCERRQATLVPCANHLYPNETLIYHGYLGCVPVYPTVAVSLRTLAVYRQVHRICPRFGIQALCKLLCHLHHTPYRPYLNTQLSIAYDVYLRTLNCINHRLKKALGRDTENWRLLNACPACFYKLEDEPELDFDWLVSIDGNNSLK
;
A
#
# COMPACT_ATOMS: atom_id res chain seq x y z
N MET A 1 -11.27 -6.00 -5.93
CA MET A 1 -10.23 -4.96 -5.74
C MET A 1 -10.85 -3.60 -5.47
N ASP A 2 -11.92 -3.23 -6.16
CA ASP A 2 -12.56 -1.92 -6.00
C ASP A 2 -12.93 -1.55 -4.56
N ARG A 3 -13.54 -2.48 -3.82
CA ARG A 3 -13.91 -2.23 -2.41
C ARG A 3 -12.72 -1.97 -1.49
N LEU A 4 -11.57 -2.61 -1.75
CA LEU A 4 -10.34 -2.36 -0.99
C LEU A 4 -9.76 -0.99 -1.32
N ALA A 5 -9.93 -0.52 -2.57
CA ALA A 5 -9.54 0.83 -2.95
C ALA A 5 -10.43 1.87 -2.27
N ASP A 6 -11.74 1.63 -2.21
CA ASP A 6 -12.70 2.50 -1.50
C ASP A 6 -12.36 2.58 0.00
N ALA A 7 -12.20 1.42 0.66
CA ALA A 7 -11.81 1.35 2.06
C ALA A 7 -10.47 2.06 2.34
N TYR A 8 -9.49 1.92 1.43
CA TYR A 8 -8.19 2.58 1.60
C TYR A 8 -8.29 4.10 1.48
N LEU A 9 -9.14 4.61 0.57
CA LEU A 9 -9.37 6.05 0.43
C LEU A 9 -10.09 6.62 1.66
N GLU A 10 -11.06 5.89 2.21
CA GLU A 10 -11.73 6.26 3.46
C GLU A 10 -10.76 6.29 4.64
N TYR A 11 -9.93 5.25 4.79
CA TYR A 11 -8.84 5.22 5.77
C TYR A 11 -7.92 6.44 5.62
N ARG A 12 -7.51 6.79 4.39
CA ARG A 12 -6.63 7.93 4.13
C ARG A 12 -7.28 9.28 4.41
N ALA A 13 -8.60 9.40 4.23
CA ALA A 13 -9.33 10.62 4.57
C ALA A 13 -9.39 10.87 6.09
N ARG A 14 -9.24 9.80 6.89
CA ARG A 14 -9.26 9.81 8.37
C ARG A 14 -7.88 9.76 9.02
N ASP A 15 -6.82 9.74 8.22
CA ASP A 15 -5.44 9.68 8.71
C ASP A 15 -4.98 11.07 9.15
N ASP A 16 -4.78 11.25 10.47
CA ASP A 16 -4.34 12.52 11.08
C ASP A 16 -2.84 12.84 10.83
N GLY A 17 -2.21 12.14 9.89
CA GLY A 17 -0.80 12.33 9.50
C GLY A 17 0.18 11.36 10.18
N ASN A 18 -0.27 10.59 11.18
CA ASN A 18 0.54 9.59 11.88
C ASN A 18 0.55 8.21 11.19
N GLY A 19 -0.18 8.05 10.07
CA GLY A 19 -0.31 6.80 9.33
C GLY A 19 -1.26 5.80 9.97
N MET A 20 -2.07 6.23 10.94
CA MET A 20 -3.10 5.43 11.61
C MET A 20 -4.37 6.28 11.69
N PRO A 21 -5.57 5.67 11.59
CA PRO A 21 -6.80 6.44 11.70
C PRO A 21 -6.95 6.99 13.13
N ALA A 22 -7.59 8.13 13.27
CA ALA A 22 -8.00 8.64 14.57
C ALA A 22 -8.83 7.56 15.31
N PRO A 23 -8.62 7.36 16.63
CA PRO A 23 -9.53 6.54 17.42
C PRO A 23 -10.91 7.19 17.35
N ASN A 24 -11.90 6.47 16.82
CA ASN A 24 -13.29 6.94 16.92
C ASN A 24 -13.77 6.63 18.34
N ASP A 25 -14.22 7.67 19.07
CA ASP A 25 -14.90 7.51 20.36
C ASP A 25 -16.37 7.05 20.19
N ASP A 26 -16.85 6.85 18.96
CA ASP A 26 -18.27 6.69 18.61
C ASP A 26 -18.58 5.28 18.07
N ASP A 27 -18.22 4.24 18.83
CA ASP A 27 -18.66 2.86 18.57
C ASP A 27 -19.98 2.57 19.31
N THR A 28 -21.07 3.28 18.95
CA THR A 28 -22.44 2.94 19.43
C THR A 28 -23.39 2.41 18.36
N ASP A 29 -22.95 2.29 17.09
CA ASP A 29 -23.79 1.68 16.06
C ASP A 29 -23.73 0.15 16.15
N SER A 30 -24.91 -0.45 16.35
CA SER A 30 -25.10 -1.90 16.51
C SER A 30 -24.48 -2.68 15.33
N PRO A 31 -23.56 -3.63 15.58
CA PRO A 31 -22.84 -4.31 14.52
C PRO A 31 -23.77 -5.24 13.73
N ARG A 32 -23.94 -4.99 12.43
CA ARG A 32 -24.59 -5.92 11.49
C ARG A 32 -23.62 -6.94 10.88
N GLY A 33 -22.35 -6.96 11.32
CA GLY A 33 -21.30 -7.85 10.81
C GLY A 33 -20.64 -8.68 11.91
N MET A 34 -20.06 -9.82 11.54
CA MET A 34 -19.32 -10.68 12.46
C MET A 34 -18.02 -9.98 12.90
N SER A 35 -17.87 -9.75 14.20
CA SER A 35 -16.65 -9.16 14.76
C SER A 35 -15.42 -9.99 14.44
N LEU A 36 -14.33 -9.30 14.13
CA LEU A 36 -13.04 -9.90 13.89
C LEU A 36 -12.34 -10.10 15.24
N VAL A 37 -12.49 -11.28 15.81
CA VAL A 37 -12.03 -11.60 17.17
C VAL A 37 -10.60 -12.16 17.14
N ASN A 38 -9.78 -11.78 18.11
CA ASN A 38 -8.41 -12.28 18.33
C ASN A 38 -7.50 -12.18 17.10
N ILE A 39 -7.57 -11.06 16.37
CA ILE A 39 -6.64 -10.79 15.29
C ILE A 39 -5.34 -10.26 15.88
N GLU A 40 -4.23 -10.83 15.43
CA GLU A 40 -2.90 -10.32 15.71
C GLU A 40 -2.59 -9.13 14.78
N LEU A 41 -2.51 -7.95 15.37
CA LEU A 41 -2.16 -6.71 14.69
C LEU A 41 -0.65 -6.47 14.83
N VAL A 42 0.03 -6.34 13.69
CA VAL A 42 1.48 -6.13 13.62
C VAL A 42 1.77 -4.78 12.99
N ASP A 43 2.44 -3.91 13.74
CA ASP A 43 2.97 -2.63 13.28
C ASP A 43 4.49 -2.57 13.54
N LEU A 44 5.17 -1.53 13.06
CA LEU A 44 6.59 -1.30 13.35
C LEU A 44 6.86 -1.13 14.86
N CYS A 45 5.97 -0.45 15.57
CA CYS A 45 6.18 -0.09 16.97
C CYS A 45 5.44 -1.02 17.94
N GLU A 46 4.34 -1.64 17.50
CA GLU A 46 3.47 -2.42 18.38
C GLU A 46 3.06 -3.75 17.73
N ARG A 47 2.95 -4.78 18.56
CA ARG A 47 2.30 -6.05 18.23
C ARG A 47 1.29 -6.37 19.33
N ARG A 48 0.01 -6.50 18.98
CA ARG A 48 -1.06 -6.76 19.95
C ARG A 48 -2.17 -7.63 19.37
N GLN A 49 -2.92 -8.28 20.25
CA GLN A 49 -4.19 -8.89 19.89
C GLN A 49 -5.32 -7.88 20.03
N ALA A 50 -6.23 -7.87 19.08
CA ALA A 50 -7.39 -6.99 19.11
C ALA A 50 -8.64 -7.70 18.61
N THR A 51 -9.79 -7.20 19.07
CA THR A 51 -11.09 -7.48 18.45
C THR A 51 -11.52 -6.22 17.72
N LEU A 52 -11.83 -6.34 16.44
CA LEU A 52 -12.24 -5.21 15.60
C LEU A 52 -13.71 -5.35 15.23
N VAL A 53 -14.44 -4.26 15.42
CA VAL A 53 -15.85 -4.16 15.07
C VAL A 53 -15.96 -3.74 13.60
N PRO A 54 -16.71 -4.47 12.77
CA PRO A 54 -16.98 -4.10 11.38
C PRO A 54 -18.03 -2.99 11.30
N CYS A 55 -17.83 -2.02 10.40
CA CYS A 55 -18.87 -1.08 10.03
C CYS A 55 -19.98 -1.79 9.24
N ALA A 56 -21.20 -1.23 9.25
CA ALA A 56 -22.38 -1.82 8.63
C ALA A 56 -22.23 -2.12 7.13
N ASN A 57 -21.35 -1.41 6.42
CA ASN A 57 -21.18 -1.52 4.97
C ASN A 57 -20.05 -2.49 4.54
N HIS A 58 -19.25 -2.99 5.48
CA HIS A 58 -18.14 -3.90 5.18
C HIS A 58 -18.66 -5.32 4.95
N LEU A 59 -18.41 -5.91 3.77
CA LEU A 59 -18.72 -7.33 3.56
C LEU A 59 -17.51 -8.25 3.79
N TYR A 60 -16.29 -7.76 3.54
CA TYR A 60 -15.09 -8.55 3.71
C TYR A 60 -14.27 -8.09 4.93
N PRO A 61 -13.63 -9.03 5.66
CA PRO A 61 -12.72 -8.72 6.77
C PRO A 61 -11.67 -7.66 6.46
N ASN A 62 -11.13 -7.68 5.24
CA ASN A 62 -10.10 -6.73 4.83
C ASN A 62 -10.63 -5.29 4.69
N GLU A 63 -11.91 -5.07 4.45
CA GLU A 63 -12.49 -3.71 4.49
C GLU A 63 -12.45 -3.17 5.92
N THR A 64 -12.89 -3.98 6.90
CA THR A 64 -12.80 -3.65 8.32
C THR A 64 -11.36 -3.47 8.79
N LEU A 65 -10.43 -4.33 8.37
CA LEU A 65 -9.02 -4.19 8.73
C LEU A 65 -8.45 -2.88 8.20
N ILE A 66 -8.73 -2.54 6.93
CA ILE A 66 -8.24 -1.31 6.31
C ILE A 66 -8.82 -0.08 7.00
N TYR A 67 -10.11 -0.12 7.38
CA TYR A 67 -10.76 0.93 8.15
C TYR A 67 -10.03 1.23 9.47
N HIS A 68 -9.45 0.20 10.10
CA HIS A 68 -8.62 0.31 11.32
C HIS A 68 -7.12 0.51 11.04
N GLY A 69 -6.71 0.67 9.78
CA GLY A 69 -5.32 0.91 9.39
C GLY A 69 -4.46 -0.34 9.19
N TYR A 70 -5.07 -1.52 9.07
CA TYR A 70 -4.39 -2.81 8.92
C TYR A 70 -4.81 -3.54 7.65
N LEU A 71 -4.02 -4.54 7.23
CA LEU A 71 -4.33 -5.36 6.08
C LEU A 71 -4.04 -6.83 6.39
N GLY A 72 -5.05 -7.67 6.20
CA GLY A 72 -4.96 -9.11 6.41
C GLY A 72 -4.33 -9.84 5.23
N CYS A 73 -3.70 -10.97 5.52
CA CYS A 73 -3.07 -11.83 4.52
C CYS A 73 -4.07 -12.77 3.83
N VAL A 74 -5.19 -13.06 4.49
CA VAL A 74 -6.22 -14.00 4.03
C VAL A 74 -7.55 -13.26 3.92
N PRO A 75 -8.30 -13.40 2.81
CA PRO A 75 -9.52 -12.60 2.59
C PRO A 75 -10.70 -13.03 3.47
N VAL A 76 -10.75 -14.28 3.91
CA VAL A 76 -11.94 -14.85 4.59
C VAL A 76 -11.78 -14.90 6.11
N TYR A 77 -10.63 -15.37 6.61
CA TYR A 77 -10.38 -15.50 8.05
C TYR A 77 -8.95 -15.02 8.38
N PRO A 78 -8.72 -13.70 8.43
CA PRO A 78 -7.41 -13.17 8.77
C PRO A 78 -7.12 -13.40 10.26
N THR A 79 -6.05 -14.12 10.56
CA THR A 79 -5.52 -14.28 11.93
C THR A 79 -4.43 -13.26 12.25
N VAL A 80 -3.75 -12.77 11.22
CA VAL A 80 -2.67 -11.77 11.31
C VAL A 80 -2.94 -10.67 10.30
N ALA A 81 -2.81 -9.43 10.75
CA ALA A 81 -2.90 -8.25 9.91
C ALA A 81 -1.73 -7.30 10.15
N VAL A 82 -1.17 -6.75 9.08
CA VAL A 82 -0.02 -5.84 9.12
C VAL A 82 -0.50 -4.42 8.89
N SER A 83 0.02 -3.45 9.63
CA SER A 83 -0.40 -2.05 9.47
C SER A 83 -0.08 -1.52 8.08
N LEU A 84 -0.99 -0.73 7.51
CA LEU A 84 -0.80 -0.03 6.24
C LEU A 84 0.42 0.91 6.32
N ARG A 85 0.69 1.46 7.51
CA ARG A 85 1.90 2.24 7.81
C ARG A 85 3.17 1.43 7.62
N THR A 86 3.25 0.22 8.18
CA THR A 86 4.42 -0.67 8.02
C THR A 86 4.65 -1.01 6.55
N LEU A 87 3.58 -1.32 5.82
CA LEU A 87 3.65 -1.62 4.38
C LEU A 87 4.08 -0.39 3.56
N ALA A 88 3.63 0.80 3.94
CA ALA A 88 4.07 2.06 3.34
C ALA A 88 5.55 2.36 3.60
N VAL A 89 6.02 2.17 4.84
CA VAL A 89 7.44 2.32 5.19
C VAL A 89 8.29 1.36 4.39
N TYR A 90 7.91 0.07 4.34
CA TYR A 90 8.65 -0.92 3.55
C TYR A 90 8.72 -0.55 2.07
N ARG A 91 7.62 -0.08 1.49
CA ARG A 91 7.60 0.38 0.09
C ARG A 91 8.63 1.50 -0.15
N GLN A 92 8.82 2.43 0.79
CA GLN A 92 9.84 3.47 0.64
C GLN A 92 11.26 2.94 0.87
N VAL A 93 11.46 2.09 1.88
CA VAL A 93 12.76 1.45 2.14
C VAL A 93 13.22 0.64 0.92
N HIS A 94 12.32 -0.15 0.33
CA HIS A 94 12.64 -0.98 -0.83
C HIS A 94 12.94 -0.16 -2.11
N ARG A 95 12.41 1.06 -2.22
CA ARG A 95 12.74 1.98 -3.32
C ARG A 95 14.17 2.52 -3.23
N ILE A 96 14.65 2.73 -2.01
CA ILE A 96 15.99 3.28 -1.74
C ILE A 96 17.03 2.16 -1.66
N CYS A 97 16.65 1.00 -1.11
CA CYS A 97 17.51 -0.17 -0.94
C CYS A 97 16.80 -1.43 -1.44
N PRO A 98 16.89 -1.76 -2.74
CA PRO A 98 16.29 -2.99 -3.30
C PRO A 98 16.84 -4.28 -2.69
N ARG A 99 18.05 -4.24 -2.09
CA ARG A 99 18.63 -5.38 -1.35
C ARG A 99 17.88 -5.68 -0.05
N PHE A 100 17.10 -4.75 0.48
CA PHE A 100 16.25 -4.95 1.65
C PHE A 100 14.96 -5.69 1.26
N GLY A 101 15.07 -7.01 1.09
CA GLY A 101 13.94 -7.87 0.69
C GLY A 101 12.87 -8.04 1.77
N ILE A 102 11.72 -8.58 1.37
CA ILE A 102 10.56 -8.77 2.26
C ILE A 102 10.87 -9.69 3.45
N GLN A 103 11.74 -10.68 3.25
CA GLN A 103 12.22 -11.55 4.33
C GLN A 103 13.04 -10.79 5.37
N ALA A 104 13.82 -9.78 4.95
CA ALA A 104 14.57 -8.93 5.88
C ALA A 104 13.62 -8.09 6.72
N LEU A 105 12.57 -7.53 6.13
CA LEU A 105 11.48 -6.86 6.88
C LEU A 105 10.81 -7.83 7.86
N CYS A 106 10.46 -9.04 7.42
CA CYS A 106 9.83 -10.04 8.29
C CYS A 106 10.71 -10.35 9.50
N LYS A 107 12.03 -10.54 9.30
CA LYS A 107 12.99 -10.76 10.38
C LYS A 107 13.12 -9.54 11.29
N LEU A 108 13.13 -8.32 10.73
CA LEU A 108 13.15 -7.07 11.48
C LEU A 108 11.93 -6.98 12.41
N LEU A 109 10.72 -7.17 11.88
CA LEU A 109 9.49 -7.18 12.69
C LEU A 109 9.55 -8.26 13.78
N CYS A 110 10.06 -9.45 13.46
CA CYS A 110 10.24 -10.51 14.45
C CYS A 110 11.19 -10.08 15.59
N HIS A 111 12.31 -9.43 15.26
CA HIS A 111 13.28 -8.94 16.25
C HIS A 111 12.72 -7.80 17.10
N LEU A 112 12.05 -6.82 16.48
CA LEU A 112 11.41 -5.69 17.18
C LEU A 112 10.39 -6.18 18.21
N HIS A 113 9.66 -7.24 17.89
CA HIS A 113 8.60 -7.79 18.75
C HIS A 113 9.04 -8.99 19.60
N HIS A 114 10.34 -9.27 19.70
CA HIS A 114 10.88 -10.41 20.46
C HIS A 114 10.22 -11.76 20.13
N THR A 115 9.93 -12.01 18.85
CA THR A 115 9.30 -13.24 18.38
C THR A 115 10.22 -14.03 17.46
N PRO A 116 10.19 -15.38 17.53
CA PRO A 116 11.01 -16.19 16.65
C PRO A 116 10.52 -16.08 15.20
N TYR A 117 11.46 -15.91 14.27
CA TYR A 117 11.15 -15.96 12.85
C TYR A 117 10.58 -17.33 12.47
N ARG A 118 9.47 -17.33 11.73
CA ARG A 118 8.87 -18.53 11.15
C ARG A 118 8.62 -18.31 9.66
N PRO A 119 8.91 -19.28 8.77
CA PRO A 119 8.77 -19.10 7.33
C PRO A 119 7.39 -18.63 6.86
N TYR A 120 6.31 -19.09 7.52
CA TYR A 120 4.95 -18.68 7.15
C TYR A 120 4.69 -17.18 7.36
N LEU A 121 5.38 -16.52 8.31
CA LEU A 121 5.24 -15.08 8.53
C LEU A 121 5.73 -14.29 7.31
N ASN A 122 6.78 -14.77 6.66
CA ASN A 122 7.28 -14.17 5.43
C ASN A 122 6.30 -14.33 4.27
N THR A 123 5.65 -15.49 4.17
CA THR A 123 4.57 -15.74 3.18
C THR A 123 3.38 -14.82 3.43
N GLN A 124 2.93 -14.73 4.69
CA GLN A 124 1.83 -13.85 5.09
C GLN A 124 2.14 -12.38 4.76
N LEU A 125 3.32 -11.90 5.16
CA LEU A 125 3.76 -10.52 4.88
C LEU A 125 3.86 -10.23 3.37
N SER A 126 4.39 -11.18 2.59
CA SER A 126 4.44 -11.05 1.13
C SER A 126 3.04 -10.93 0.52
N ILE A 127 2.10 -11.78 0.92
CA ILE A 127 0.71 -11.73 0.41
C ILE A 127 0.05 -10.40 0.78
N ALA A 128 0.18 -9.95 2.03
CA ALA A 128 -0.36 -8.66 2.46
C ALA A 128 0.25 -7.50 1.64
N TYR A 129 1.56 -7.55 1.38
CA TYR A 129 2.23 -6.53 0.57
C TYR A 129 1.77 -6.53 -0.88
N ASP A 130 1.56 -7.70 -1.49
CA ASP A 130 1.01 -7.80 -2.85
C ASP A 130 -0.40 -7.22 -2.95
N VAL A 131 -1.27 -7.53 -1.97
CA VAL A 131 -2.62 -6.95 -1.90
C VAL A 131 -2.54 -5.44 -1.75
N TYR A 132 -1.66 -4.93 -0.88
CA TYR A 132 -1.43 -3.49 -0.71
C TYR A 132 -1.00 -2.81 -2.02
N LEU A 133 -0.02 -3.39 -2.74
CA LEU A 133 0.42 -2.85 -4.03
C LEU A 133 -0.70 -2.88 -5.08
N ARG A 134 -1.49 -3.96 -5.14
CA ARG A 134 -2.64 -4.05 -6.05
C ARG A 134 -3.70 -2.99 -5.74
N THR A 135 -3.98 -2.73 -4.46
CA THR A 135 -4.91 -1.66 -4.04
C THR A 135 -4.41 -0.29 -4.50
N LEU A 136 -3.12 0.02 -4.29
CA LEU A 136 -2.53 1.27 -4.75
C LEU A 136 -2.54 1.40 -6.28
N ASN A 137 -2.29 0.32 -7.01
CA ASN A 137 -2.36 0.31 -8.46
C ASN A 137 -3.78 0.57 -8.97
N CYS A 138 -4.79 -0.02 -8.32
CA CYS A 138 -6.20 0.24 -8.62
C CYS A 138 -6.55 1.73 -8.39
N ILE A 139 -6.13 2.31 -7.27
CA ILE A 139 -6.32 3.75 -6.98
C ILE A 139 -5.62 4.61 -8.03
N ASN A 140 -4.37 4.30 -8.38
CA ASN A 140 -3.62 5.05 -9.40
C ASN A 140 -4.30 4.96 -10.77
N HIS A 141 -4.87 3.80 -11.13
CA HIS A 141 -5.63 3.66 -12.35
C HIS A 141 -6.90 4.51 -12.35
N ARG A 142 -7.66 4.52 -11.24
CA ARG A 142 -8.84 5.40 -11.06
C ARG A 142 -8.46 6.87 -11.15
N LEU A 143 -7.36 7.27 -10.51
CA LEU A 143 -6.85 8.63 -10.56
C LEU A 143 -6.45 9.03 -11.98
N LYS A 144 -5.76 8.15 -12.73
CA LYS A 144 -5.45 8.41 -14.14
C LYS A 144 -6.71 8.60 -14.96
N LYS A 145 -7.71 7.72 -14.81
CA LYS A 145 -9.00 7.84 -15.49
C LYS A 145 -9.72 9.14 -15.16
N ALA A 146 -9.77 9.52 -13.88
CA ALA A 146 -10.36 10.79 -13.44
C ALA A 146 -9.66 12.02 -14.02
N LEU A 147 -8.35 11.93 -14.25
CA LEU A 147 -7.55 12.98 -14.87
C LEU A 147 -7.53 12.90 -16.43
N GLY A 148 -8.28 11.99 -17.04
CA GLY A 148 -8.27 11.77 -18.50
C GLY A 148 -6.94 11.24 -19.04
N ARG A 149 -6.18 10.50 -18.21
CA ARG A 149 -4.83 9.98 -18.48
C ARG A 149 -4.78 8.47 -18.72
N ASP A 150 -5.91 7.88 -19.11
CA ASP A 150 -6.09 6.44 -19.30
C ASP A 150 -6.13 6.01 -20.77
N THR A 151 -5.93 6.92 -21.71
CA THR A 151 -5.83 6.59 -23.14
C THR A 151 -4.51 5.88 -23.47
N GLU A 152 -4.50 5.14 -24.58
CA GLU A 152 -3.29 4.52 -25.10
C GLU A 152 -2.21 5.57 -25.34
N ASN A 153 -0.96 5.26 -24.97
CA ASN A 153 0.19 6.15 -25.12
C ASN A 153 0.02 7.55 -24.52
N TRP A 154 -0.94 7.77 -23.59
CA TRP A 154 -1.23 9.09 -23.02
C TRP A 154 0.03 9.80 -22.53
N ARG A 155 0.91 9.07 -21.81
CA ARG A 155 2.18 9.61 -21.30
C ARG A 155 3.13 10.04 -22.41
N LEU A 156 3.19 9.33 -23.53
CA LEU A 156 4.06 9.66 -24.65
C LEU A 156 3.54 10.90 -25.38
N LEU A 157 2.21 10.96 -25.60
CA LEU A 157 1.55 12.10 -26.24
C LEU A 157 1.57 13.38 -25.41
N ASN A 158 1.69 13.27 -24.08
CA ASN A 158 1.63 14.38 -23.13
C ASN A 158 2.93 14.52 -22.30
N ALA A 159 4.02 13.90 -22.74
CA ALA A 159 5.33 14.11 -22.13
C ALA A 159 5.79 15.57 -22.36
N CYS A 160 6.76 16.03 -21.57
CA CYS A 160 7.30 17.38 -21.70
C CYS A 160 7.72 17.64 -23.16
N PRO A 161 7.14 18.65 -23.85
CA PRO A 161 7.50 18.97 -25.22
C PRO A 161 8.99 19.26 -25.36
N ALA A 162 9.60 20.02 -24.44
CA ALA A 162 11.04 20.30 -24.50
C ALA A 162 11.94 19.04 -24.38
N CYS A 163 11.39 17.89 -23.95
CA CYS A 163 12.13 16.63 -23.85
C CYS A 163 11.84 15.64 -24.99
N PHE A 164 10.78 15.85 -25.79
CA PHE A 164 10.28 14.87 -26.76
C PHE A 164 9.70 15.48 -28.07
N TYR A 165 9.65 16.80 -28.18
CA TYR A 165 9.11 17.50 -29.35
C TYR A 165 10.20 17.69 -30.40
N LYS A 166 9.99 17.12 -31.59
CA LYS A 166 10.83 17.39 -32.76
C LYS A 166 10.25 18.55 -33.57
N LEU A 167 11.09 19.47 -34.00
CA LEU A 167 10.67 20.57 -34.88
C LEU A 167 10.59 20.09 -36.34
N GLU A 168 9.70 20.71 -37.13
CA GLU A 168 9.79 20.60 -38.60
C GLU A 168 11.16 21.14 -39.03
N ASP A 169 11.88 20.36 -39.84
CA ASP A 169 13.26 20.63 -40.31
C ASP A 169 14.37 20.56 -39.23
N GLU A 170 14.12 19.90 -38.09
CA GLU A 170 15.19 19.61 -37.14
C GLU A 170 16.24 18.67 -37.79
N PRO A 171 17.53 19.06 -37.82
CA PRO A 171 18.57 18.19 -38.37
C PRO A 171 18.69 16.92 -37.54
N GLU A 172 19.00 15.80 -38.20
CA GLU A 172 19.25 14.54 -37.49
C GLU A 172 20.40 14.74 -36.49
N LEU A 173 20.11 14.55 -35.20
CA LEU A 173 21.10 14.65 -34.14
C LEU A 173 21.76 13.28 -33.96
N ASP A 174 23.06 13.24 -33.69
CA ASP A 174 23.75 12.00 -33.29
C ASP A 174 23.12 11.40 -32.00
N PHE A 175 22.53 12.26 -31.16
CA PHE A 175 21.78 11.88 -29.96
C PHE A 175 20.48 12.69 -29.87
N ASP A 176 19.36 12.07 -30.23
CA ASP A 176 18.02 12.69 -30.24
C ASP A 176 17.39 12.91 -28.86
N TRP A 177 17.98 12.34 -27.80
CA TRP A 177 17.33 12.29 -26.49
C TRP A 177 18.34 12.28 -25.34
N LEU A 178 18.17 13.22 -24.41
CA LEU A 178 18.97 13.29 -23.18
C LEU A 178 18.06 13.01 -21.97
N VAL A 179 18.32 11.90 -21.28
CA VAL A 179 17.49 11.44 -20.16
C VAL A 179 18.23 11.65 -18.85
N SER A 180 17.66 12.46 -17.98
CA SER A 180 18.03 12.46 -16.57
C SER A 180 17.12 11.48 -15.82
N ILE A 181 17.66 10.31 -15.47
CA ILE A 181 16.97 9.38 -14.59
C ILE A 181 17.36 9.75 -13.16
N ASP A 182 16.52 10.56 -12.51
CA ASP A 182 16.58 10.76 -11.06
C ASP A 182 16.32 9.42 -10.37
N GLY A 183 17.38 8.81 -9.84
CA GLY A 183 17.24 7.62 -9.04
C GLY A 183 18.46 6.73 -9.00
N ASN A 184 19.67 7.26 -9.21
CA ASN A 184 20.90 6.48 -9.08
C ASN A 184 21.25 6.10 -7.61
N ASN A 185 20.24 5.69 -6.83
CA ASN A 185 20.41 5.03 -5.54
C ASN A 185 20.85 3.56 -5.69
N SER A 186 20.92 3.05 -6.93
CA SER A 186 21.41 1.72 -7.27
C SER A 186 22.94 1.58 -7.23
N LEU A 187 23.69 2.69 -7.18
CA LEU A 187 25.16 2.73 -7.25
C LEU A 187 25.84 2.69 -5.86
N LYS A 188 25.30 1.90 -4.93
CA LYS A 188 25.95 1.56 -3.64
C LYS A 188 26.12 0.05 -3.45
#